data_AF-A0A348RWU7-F1
#
_entry.id   AF-A0A348RWU7-F1
#
_cell.length_a   1.000
_cell.length_b   1.000
_cell.length_c   1.000
_cell.angle_alpha   90.00
_cell.angle_beta   90.00
_cell.angle_gamma   90.00
#
_symmetry.space_group_name_H-M   'P 1'
#
loop_
_entity.id
_entity.type
_entity.pdbx_description
1 polymer ?
#
loop_
_entity_poly.entity_id
_entity_poly.type
_entity_poly.pdbx_seq_one_letter_code
_entity_poly.pdbx_strand_id
1 'polypeptide(L)' 'LAVISPLPILGIFLIDFLWVILYRLKIGEPVYQGDNNHLSHKLHQNGISQRRTVAILWLIQILLGICSLGLVRS' A
#
# COMPACT_ATOMS: atom_id res chain seq x y z
N LEU A 1 -10.70 21.21 3.12
CA LEU A 1 -10.03 20.01 2.56
C LEU A 1 -8.69 19.67 3.23
N ALA A 2 -8.03 20.61 3.92
CA ALA A 2 -6.72 20.41 4.57
C ALA A 2 -6.62 19.29 5.63
N VAL A 3 -7.74 18.78 6.15
CA VAL A 3 -7.74 17.66 7.11
C VAL A 3 -7.64 16.30 6.40
N ILE A 4 -8.13 16.19 5.16
CA ILE A 4 -8.16 14.95 4.37
C ILE A 4 -6.94 14.87 3.44
N SER A 5 -6.25 15.99 3.19
CA SER A 5 -5.08 16.05 2.33
C SER A 5 -3.90 15.12 2.65
N PRO A 6 -3.64 14.64 3.89
CA PRO A 6 -2.56 13.67 4.09
C PRO A 6 -2.98 12.22 3.78
N LEU A 7 -4.27 11.91 3.61
CA LEU A 7 -4.71 10.53 3.31
C LEU A 7 -4.10 9.94 2.03
N PRO A 8 -4.00 10.66 0.90
CA PRO A 8 -3.40 10.11 -0.32
C PRO A 8 -1.90 9.82 -0.16
N ILE A 9 -1.19 10.59 0.68
CA ILE A 9 0.22 10.35 1.01
C ILE A 9 0.35 9.01 1.75
N LEU A 10 -0.61 8.69 2.61
CA LEU A 10 -0.70 7.40 3.30
C LEU A 10 -1.34 6.29 2.46
N GLY A 11 -1.71 6.55 1.21
CA GLY A 11 -2.51 5.64 0.39
C GLY A 11 -1.90 4.25 0.26
N ILE A 12 -0.60 4.14 -0.06
CA ILE A 12 0.06 2.83 -0.15
C ILE A 12 0.15 2.13 1.19
N PHE A 13 0.45 2.88 2.27
CA PHE A 13 0.51 2.32 3.60
C PHE A 13 -0.85 1.75 4.03
N LEU A 14 -1.94 2.49 3.77
CA LEU A 14 -3.31 2.06 4.06
C LEU A 14 -3.71 0.85 3.21
N ILE A 15 -3.36 0.84 1.92
CA ILE A 15 -3.65 -0.29 1.03
C ILE A 15 -2.89 -1.54 1.47
N ASP A 16 -1.60 -1.43 1.83
CA ASP A 16 -0.80 -2.56 2.31
C ASP A 16 -1.32 -3.08 3.65
N PHE A 17 -1.67 -2.18 4.57
CA PHE A 17 -2.26 -2.52 5.87
C PHE A 17 -3.61 -3.25 5.72
N LEU A 18 -4.53 -2.70 4.91
CA LEU A 18 -5.83 -3.31 4.63
C LEU A 18 -5.65 -4.68 3.96
N TRP A 19 -4.71 -4.81 3.03
CA TRP A 19 -4.46 -6.07 2.35
C TRP A 19 -4.00 -7.18 3.29
N VAL A 20 -3.05 -6.89 4.19
CA VAL A 20 -2.56 -7.87 5.18
C VAL A 20 -3.67 -8.28 6.12
N ILE A 21 -4.47 -7.34 6.62
CA ILE A 21 -5.62 -7.64 7.50
C ILE A 21 -6.64 -8.52 6.80
N LEU A 22 -7.11 -8.11 5.61
CA LEU A 22 -8.13 -8.85 4.87
C LEU A 22 -7.65 -10.25 4.48
N TYR A 23 -6.39 -10.39 4.09
CA TYR A 23 -5.82 -11.68 3.76
C TYR A 23 -5.75 -12.60 4.98
N ARG A 24 -5.27 -12.10 6.13
CA ARG A 24 -5.20 -12.87 7.39
C ARG A 24 -6.59 -13.28 7.90
N LEU A 25 -7.55 -12.37 7.85
CA LEU A 25 -8.95 -12.67 8.18
C LEU A 25 -9.52 -13.77 7.28
N LYS A 26 -9.19 -13.76 5.98
CA LYS A 26 -9.65 -14.77 5.02
C LYS A 26 -9.07 -16.17 5.28
N ILE A 27 -7.82 -16.25 5.74
CA ILE A 27 -7.15 -17.52 6.06
C ILE A 27 -7.37 -17.97 7.52
N GLY A 28 -8.05 -17.17 8.34
CA GLY A 28 -8.35 -17.47 9.74
C GLY A 28 -7.16 -17.33 10.70
N GLU A 29 -6.09 -16.68 10.27
CA GLU A 29 -4.86 -16.52 11.05
C GLU A 29 -4.89 -15.23 11.90
N PRO A 30 -4.21 -15.19 13.07
CA PRO A 30 -4.20 -14.03 13.93
C PRO A 30 -3.50 -12.83 13.27
N VAL A 31 -4.16 -11.66 13.29
CA VAL A 31 -3.65 -10.43 12.67
C VAL A 31 -2.41 -9.86 13.39
N TYR A 32 -2.29 -10.12 14.70
CA TYR A 32 -1.20 -9.63 15.55
C TYR A 32 0.11 -10.44 15.42
N GLN A 33 0.08 -11.55 14.69
CA GLN A 33 1.27 -12.36 14.45
C GLN A 33 2.00 -11.83 13.22
N GLY A 34 3.28 -11.46 13.37
CA GLY A 34 4.07 -10.91 12.27
C GLY A 34 4.09 -11.85 11.08
N ASP A 35 3.63 -11.38 9.91
CA ASP A 35 3.75 -12.10 8.64
C ASP A 35 4.82 -11.45 7.76
N ASN A 36 5.37 -12.25 6.85
CA ASN A 36 6.10 -11.74 5.70
C ASN A 36 5.21 -11.61 4.45
N ASN A 37 3.89 -11.87 4.52
CA ASN A 37 2.95 -11.78 3.39
C ASN A 37 2.51 -10.35 2.99
N HIS A 38 3.37 -9.35 3.18
CA HIS A 38 3.12 -8.02 2.64
C HIS A 38 2.98 -8.06 1.11
N LEU A 39 2.29 -7.08 0.54
CA LEU A 39 1.96 -7.04 -0.88
C LEU A 39 3.24 -7.11 -1.75
N SER A 40 4.34 -6.56 -1.24
CA SER A 40 5.69 -6.66 -1.79
C SER A 40 6.21 -8.10 -1.92
N HIS A 41 5.96 -8.94 -0.92
CA HIS A 41 6.45 -10.31 -0.87
C HIS A 41 5.59 -11.25 -1.72
N LYS A 42 4.27 -11.01 -1.80
CA LYS A 42 3.37 -11.75 -2.70
C LYS A 42 3.65 -11.46 -4.17
N LEU A 43 3.93 -10.21 -4.54
CA LEU A 43 4.34 -9.90 -5.90
C LEU A 43 5.65 -10.61 -6.26
N HIS A 44 6.57 -10.76 -5.30
CA HIS A 44 7.79 -11.55 -5.50
C HIS A 44 7.51 -13.03 -5.76
N GLN A 45 6.61 -13.64 -4.99
CA GLN A 45 6.24 -15.05 -5.14
C GLN A 45 5.53 -15.35 -6.47
N ASN A 46 4.87 -14.34 -7.09
CA ASN A 46 4.26 -14.45 -8.42
C ASN A 46 5.24 -14.29 -9.60
N GLY A 47 6.56 -14.29 -9.34
CA GLY A 47 7.59 -14.25 -10.39
C GLY A 47 8.04 -12.84 -10.80
N ILE A 48 7.60 -11.78 -10.11
CA ILE A 48 8.04 -10.40 -10.34
C ILE A 48 9.23 -10.09 -9.43
N SER A 49 10.36 -9.66 -9.99
CA SER A 49 11.53 -9.35 -9.17
C SER A 49 11.24 -8.23 -8.15
N GLN A 50 11.81 -8.35 -6.95
CA GLN A 50 11.55 -7.43 -5.83
C GLN A 50 11.76 -5.97 -6.22
N ARG A 51 12.75 -5.71 -7.09
CA ARG A 51 13.05 -4.37 -7.61
C ARG A 51 11.92 -3.80 -8.47
N ARG A 52 11.26 -4.62 -9.30
CA ARG A 52 10.12 -4.20 -10.12
C ARG A 52 8.89 -3.91 -9.27
N THR A 53 8.65 -4.73 -8.25
CA THR A 53 7.57 -4.51 -7.28
C THR A 53 7.71 -3.17 -6.57
N VAL A 54 8.91 -2.86 -6.08
CA VAL A 54 9.20 -1.58 -5.41
C VAL A 54 9.03 -0.40 -6.39
N ALA A 55 9.49 -0.54 -7.64
CA ALA A 55 9.34 0.51 -8.65
C ALA A 55 7.87 0.82 -8.98
N ILE A 56 7.02 -0.21 -9.06
CA ILE A 56 5.56 -0.03 -9.28
C ILE A 56 4.92 0.67 -8.09
N LEU A 57 5.27 0.27 -6.86
CA LEU A 57 4.76 0.93 -5.65
C LEU A 57 5.18 2.40 -5.60
N TRP A 58 6.43 2.73 -5.93
CA TRP A 58 6.87 4.12 -6.01
C TRP A 58 6.13 4.93 -7.07
N LEU A 59 5.87 4.37 -8.25
CA LEU A 59 5.08 5.04 -9.29
C LEU A 59 3.66 5.35 -8.81
N ILE A 60 3.00 4.40 -8.15
CA ILE A 60 1.67 4.61 -7.56
C ILE A 60 1.72 5.70 -6.48
N GLN A 61 2.77 5.74 -5.66
CA GLN A 61 2.90 6.74 -4.59
C GLN A 61 3.07 8.15 -5.14
N ILE A 62 3.85 8.29 -6.22
CA ILE A 62 4.07 9.57 -6.89
C ILE A 62 2.76 10.10 -7.46
N LEU A 63 1.97 9.24 -8.11
CA LEU A 63 0.66 9.62 -8.65
C LEU A 63 -0.31 10.07 -7.55
N LEU A 64 -0.37 9.33 -6.45
CA LEU A 64 -1.19 9.70 -5.29
C LEU A 64 -0.72 11.03 -4.66
N GLY A 65 0.59 11.26 -4.58
CA GLY A 65 1.16 12.52 -4.10
C GLY A 65 0.82 13.71 -4.99
N ILE A 66 0.83 13.54 -6.33
CA ILE A 66 0.42 14.59 -7.28
C ILE A 66 -1.07 14.93 -7.10
N CYS A 67 -1.94 13.92 -6.98
CA CYS A 67 -3.37 14.13 -6.70
C CYS A 67 -3.57 14.88 -5.37
N SER A 68 -2.80 14.53 -4.34
CA SER A 68 -2.82 15.20 -3.04
C SER A 68 -2.48 16.69 -3.13
N LEU A 69 -1.44 17.04 -3.90
CA LEU A 69 -1.03 18.42 -4.10
C LEU A 69 -2.08 19.22 -4.87
N GLY A 70 -2.78 18.60 -5.82
CA GLY A 70 -3.90 19.22 -6.52
C GLY A 70 -5.06 19.56 -5.58
N LEU A 71 -5.44 18.61 -4.71
CA LEU A 71 -6.52 18.77 -3.72
C LEU A 71 -6.22 19.79 -2.62
N VAL A 72 -4.95 20.01 -2.28
CA VAL A 72 -4.54 21.04 -1.29
C VAL A 72 -4.63 22.45 -1.87
N ARG A 73 -4.47 22.60 -3.18
CA ARG A 73 -4.44 23.90 -3.86
C ARG A 73 -5.81 24.37 -4.36
N SER A 74 -6.85 23.53 -4.27
CA SER A 74 -8.25 23.83 -4.57
C SER A 74 -9.04 24.23 -3.33
#